data_AF-A0A149VES8-F1
#
_entry.id   AF-A0A149VES8-F1
#
_cell.length_a   1.000
_cell.length_b   1.000
_cell.length_c   1.000
_cell.angle_alpha   90.00
_cell.angle_beta   90.00
_cell.angle_gamma   90.00
#
_symmetry.space_group_name_H-M   'P 1'
#
loop_
_entity.id
_entity.type
_entity.pdbx_description
1 polymer ?
#
loop_
_entity_poly.entity_id
_entity_poly.type
_entity_poly.pdbx_seq_one_letter_code
_entity_poly.pdbx_strand_id
1 'polypeptide(L)' 'MIRNAGLKGLIFHDLRHEATSRLAKFLPNPLDLKRVAGNHDLKSLDRYYQPVPEDIRRQSEEAERVLDMLPAG' A
#
# COMPACT_ATOMS: atom_id res chain seq x y z
N MET A 1 5.58 -11.33 24.20
CA MET A 1 5.83 -11.29 22.74
C MET A 1 6.96 -10.34 22.35
N ILE A 2 6.95 -9.03 22.68
CA ILE A 2 7.98 -8.07 22.21
C ILE A 2 9.35 -8.26 22.91
N ARG A 3 9.39 -8.47 24.24
CA ARG A 3 10.63 -8.70 25.00
C ARG A 3 11.44 -9.93 24.56
N ASN A 4 10.77 -10.97 24.09
CA ASN A 4 11.44 -12.21 23.66
C ASN A 4 12.08 -12.07 22.27
N ALA A 5 11.68 -11.06 21.49
CA ALA A 5 12.24 -10.76 20.17
C ALA A 5 13.39 -9.73 20.24
N GLY A 6 13.78 -9.27 21.43
CA GLY A 6 14.84 -8.26 21.61
C GLY A 6 14.47 -6.84 21.16
N LEU A 7 13.23 -6.61 20.73
CA LEU A 7 12.75 -5.31 20.25
C LEU A 7 12.47 -4.37 21.43
N LYS A 8 13.05 -3.16 21.39
CA LYS A 8 12.82 -2.11 22.39
C LYS A 8 11.93 -1.01 21.81
N GLY A 9 10.99 -0.52 22.60
CA GLY A 9 10.17 0.65 22.24
C GLY A 9 9.08 0.42 21.18
N LEU A 10 8.91 -0.81 20.69
CA LEU A 10 7.82 -1.14 19.77
C LEU A 10 6.46 -1.03 20.48
N ILE A 11 5.56 -0.23 19.91
CA ILE A 11 4.17 -0.10 20.38
C ILE A 11 3.19 -0.57 19.29
N PHE A 12 1.92 -0.74 19.67
CA PHE A 12 0.88 -1.23 18.74
C PHE A 12 0.72 -0.37 17.48
N HIS A 13 0.98 0.94 17.58
CA HIS A 13 0.96 1.83 16.42
C HIS A 13 1.95 1.39 15.33
N ASP A 14 3.14 0.91 15.72
CA ASP A 14 4.19 0.52 14.78
C ASP A 14 3.82 -0.76 14.03
N LEU A 15 3.10 -1.68 14.69
CA LEU A 15 2.58 -2.89 14.06
C LEU A 15 1.52 -2.55 13.00
N ARG A 16 0.61 -1.62 13.32
CA ARG A 16 -0.38 -1.13 12.35
C ARG A 16 0.33 -0.46 11.18
N HIS A 17 1.34 0.37 11.46
CA HIS A 17 2.11 1.05 10.43
C HIS A 17 2.75 0.05 9.46
N GLU A 18 3.47 -0.94 10.00
CA GLU A 18 4.16 -1.97 9.21
C GLU A 18 3.19 -2.83 8.41
N ALA A 19 2.06 -3.24 9.00
CA ALA A 19 1.04 -4.03 8.31
C ALA A 19 0.43 -3.26 7.13
N THR A 20 0.11 -1.97 7.34
CA THR A 20 -0.45 -1.12 6.27
C THR A 20 0.57 -0.86 5.17
N SER A 21 1.84 -0.61 5.49
CA SER A 21 2.92 -0.47 4.50
C SER A 21 3.10 -1.72 3.64
N ARG A 22 2.97 -2.92 4.22
CA ARG A 22 3.02 -4.17 3.45
C ARG A 22 1.79 -4.35 2.56
N LEU A 23 0.61 -4.01 3.07
CA LEU A 23 -0.65 -4.10 2.31
C LEU A 23 -0.69 -3.12 1.12
N ALA A 24 -0.07 -1.95 1.25
CA ALA A 24 0.00 -0.95 0.18
C ALA A 24 0.63 -1.50 -1.12
N LYS A 25 1.52 -2.50 -1.00
CA LYS A 25 2.14 -3.18 -2.16
C LYS A 25 1.17 -4.06 -2.95
N PHE A 26 0.10 -4.53 -2.32
CA PHE A 26 -0.89 -5.41 -2.92
C PHE A 26 -2.20 -4.68 -3.27
N LEU A 27 -2.43 -3.51 -2.66
CA LEU A 27 -3.60 -2.68 -2.86
C LEU A 27 -3.16 -1.32 -3.44
N PRO A 28 -2.88 -1.26 -4.76
CA PRO A 28 -2.41 -0.03 -5.39
C PRO A 28 -3.47 1.08 -5.39
N ASN A 29 -4.75 0.72 -5.26
CA ASN A 29 -5.83 1.68 -5.07
C ASN A 29 -5.88 2.18 -3.60
N PRO A 30 -5.62 3.47 -3.33
CA PRO A 30 -5.63 4.02 -1.99
C PRO A 30 -6.99 3.90 -1.27
N LEU A 31 -8.10 3.86 -2.02
CA LEU A 31 -9.44 3.69 -1.44
C LEU A 31 -9.63 2.29 -0.85
N ASP A 32 -9.06 1.27 -1.47
CA ASP A 32 -9.18 -0.11 -1.00
C ASP A 32 -8.26 -0.33 0.20
N LEU A 33 -7.04 0.20 0.14
CA LEU A 33 -6.14 0.22 1.29
C LEU A 33 -6.77 0.95 2.49
N LYS A 34 -7.43 2.08 2.27
CA LYS A 34 -8.14 2.84 3.31
C LYS A 34 -9.19 1.99 4.03
N ARG A 35 -10.01 1.26 3.27
CA ARG A 35 -11.10 0.42 3.80
C ARG A 35 -10.54 -0.72 4.65
N VAL A 36 -9.48 -1.37 4.18
CA VAL A 36 -8.85 -2.50 4.89
C VAL A 36 -8.09 -2.03 6.14
N ALA A 37 -7.37 -0.92 6.05
CA ALA A 37 -6.59 -0.38 7.18
C ALA A 37 -7.44 0.37 8.22
N GLY A 38 -8.71 0.67 7.90
CA GLY A 38 -9.63 1.37 8.78
C GLY A 38 -9.31 2.86 8.96
N ASN A 39 -8.68 3.48 7.96
CA ASN A 39 -8.33 4.90 8.00
C ASN A 39 -9.54 5.77 7.63
N HIS A 40 -9.81 6.82 8.40
CA HIS A 40 -10.92 7.76 8.10
C HIS A 40 -10.57 8.75 6.98
N ASP A 41 -9.30 9.14 6.86
CA ASP A 41 -8.82 10.09 5.86
C ASP A 41 -7.80 9.44 4.92
N LEU A 42 -7.92 9.74 3.62
CA LEU A 42 -6.98 9.29 2.59
C LEU A 42 -5.59 9.91 2.80
N LYS A 43 -5.50 11.16 3.24
CA LYS A 43 -4.19 11.84 3.47
C LYS A 43 -3.32 11.11 4.49
N SER A 44 -3.94 10.36 5.41
CA SER A 44 -3.20 9.58 6.40
C SER A 44 -2.42 8.42 5.78
N LEU A 45 -2.75 8.02 4.55
CA LEU A 45 -2.14 6.92 3.81
C LEU A 45 -0.90 7.30 3.00
N ASP A 46 -0.64 8.59 2.79
CA ASP A 46 0.55 9.06 2.07
C ASP A 46 1.85 8.51 2.70
N ARG A 47 1.82 8.27 4.02
CA ARG A 47 2.93 7.68 4.77
C ARG A 47 3.23 6.22 4.45
N TYR A 48 2.28 5.51 3.83
CA TYR A 48 2.39 4.09 3.46
C TYR A 48 2.66 3.89 1.97
N TYR A 49 2.52 4.95 1.16
CA TYR A 49 2.79 4.90 -0.27
C TYR A 49 4.29 5.07 -0.54
N GLN A 50 4.98 3.94 -0.71
CA GLN A 50 6.42 3.89 -0.99
C GLN A 50 6.70 3.02 -2.22
N PRO A 51 6.27 3.43 -3.42
CA PRO A 51 6.47 2.64 -4.62
C PRO A 51 7.97 2.59 -4.97
N VAL A 52 8.48 1.41 -5.29
CA VAL A 52 9.80 1.29 -5.94
C VAL A 52 9.64 1.49 -7.45
N PRO A 53 10.70 1.87 -8.19
CA PRO A 53 10.60 2.10 -9.64
C PRO A 53 9.95 0.94 -10.41
N GLU A 54 10.17 -0.30 -9.96
CA GLU A 54 9.58 -1.51 -10.52
C GLU A 54 8.06 -1.56 -10.37
N ASP A 55 7.52 -1.08 -9.24
CA ASP A 55 6.08 -1.05 -8.98
C ASP A 55 5.39 -0.02 -9.88
N ILE A 56 6.04 1.15 -10.07
CA ILE A 56 5.55 2.20 -10.95
C ILE A 56 5.50 1.69 -12.39
N ARG A 57 6.59 1.05 -12.85
CA ARG A 57 6.67 0.48 -14.19
C ARG A 57 5.56 -0.56 -14.44
N ARG A 58 5.34 -1.49 -13.49
CA ARG A 58 4.26 -2.49 -13.62
C ARG A 58 2.89 -1.84 -13.75
N GLN A 59 2.59 -0.85 -12.91
CA GLN A 59 1.31 -0.14 -12.95
C GLN A 59 1.10 0.58 -14.29
N SER A 60 2.17 1.19 -14.84
CA SER A 60 2.11 1.82 -16.16
C SER A 60 1.88 0.81 -17.28
N GLU A 61 2.61 -0.32 -17.29
CA GLU A 61 2.45 -1.39 -18.29
C GLU A 61 1.04 -2.02 -18.24
N GLU A 62 0.47 -2.20 -17.05
CA GLU A 62 -0.90 -2.68 -16.87
C GLU A 62 -1.94 -1.67 -17.39
N ALA A 63 -1.75 -0.38 -17.13
CA ALA A 63 -2.63 0.67 -17.62
C ALA A 63 -2.63 0.75 -19.16
N GLU A 64 -1.45 0.65 -19.78
CA GLU A 64 -1.30 0.60 -21.25
C GLU A 64 -2.00 -0.63 -21.84
N ARG A 65 -1.81 -1.82 -21.24
CA ARG A 65 -2.51 -3.04 -21.66
C ARG A 65 -4.03 -2.90 -21.63
N VAL A 66 -4.58 -2.28 -20.60
CA VAL A 66 -6.03 -2.06 -20.48
C VAL A 66 -6.52 -1.12 -21.58
N LEU A 67 -5.74 -0.08 -21.90
CA LEU A 67 -6.06 0.86 -22.96
C LEU A 67 -6.07 0.19 -24.34
N ASP A 68 -5.09 -0.66 -24.62
CA ASP A 68 -4.98 -1.41 -25.90
C ASP A 68 -6.11 -2.43 -26.10
N MET A 69 -6.76 -2.86 -25.02
CA MET A 69 -7.92 -3.76 -25.07
C MET A 69 -9.24 -3.04 -25.37
N LEU A 70 -9.27 -1.70 -25.34
CA LEU A 70 -10.49 -0.96 -25.66
C LEU A 70 -10.72 -0.97 -27.18
N PRO A 71 -11.94 -1.30 -27.65
CA PRO A 71 -12.23 -1.22 -29.07
C PRO A 71 -12.07 0.23 -29.54
N ALA A 72 -11.36 0.42 -30.64
CA ALA A 72 -11.34 1.70 -31.35
C ALA A 72 -12.79 1.98 -31.78
N GLY A 73 -13.45 2.90 -31.08
CA GLY A 73 -14.79 3.37 -31.39
C GLY A 73 -14.83 4.13 -32.71
#